data_AF-A0A954W659-F1
#
_entry.id   AF-A0A954W659-F1
#
_cell.length_a   1.000
_cell.length_b   1.000
_cell.length_c   1.000
_cell.angle_alpha   90.00
_cell.angle_beta   90.00
_cell.angle_gamma   90.00
#
_symmetry.space_group_name_H-M   'P 1'
#
loop_
_entity.id
_entity.type
_entity.pdbx_description
1 polymer ?
#
loop_
_entity_poly.entity_id
_entity_poly.type
_entity_poly.pdbx_seq_one_letter_code
_entity_poly.pdbx_strand_id
1 'polypeptide(L)'
;MLTTWVVAVLLAGGSVGQAAGEAGAGDGNARVNATQTPAASEVDEAKAAAIAKAIEQLGDPRFTTRVIASRALWKFGLAAEPALQEAASRRDAEVRSRARQILEDFSYGILPGTPRDVIGLIAQYRSGDAQTRVDVVQQLLQRERLAAAARLLRKEPDANTRRALLTSVINNPMVVDKFIESENIAALVDAVGADQDANWRRQMTTQLLFAPKMILRLAERKELDQILKVLENEKDDNQRYQLTMALLSSNETVTALVQQKQLPFLLAVAEQHSQANIREQNLLRLIGNQQVLTIVVSNKQWRELWKYGQDKLDDDGQLRLAMMLFQNSG
;
A
#
# COMPACT_ATOMS: atom_id res chain seq x y z
N MET A 1 -7.50 2.66 -4.64
CA MET A 1 -6.39 2.33 -5.55
C MET A 1 -5.48 1.20 -5.04
N LEU A 2 -5.38 0.95 -3.72
CA LEU A 2 -4.68 -0.22 -3.16
C LEU A 2 -5.26 -1.59 -3.62
N THR A 3 -6.54 -1.61 -3.99
CA THR A 3 -7.40 -2.80 -4.06
C THR A 3 -7.24 -3.71 -5.28
N THR A 4 -7.10 -3.14 -6.48
CA THR A 4 -6.85 -3.96 -7.69
C THR A 4 -5.40 -4.47 -7.71
N TRP A 5 -4.50 -3.76 -7.02
CA TRP A 5 -3.06 -4.00 -7.06
C TRP A 5 -2.60 -5.14 -6.16
N VAL A 6 -3.09 -5.28 -4.91
CA VAL A 6 -2.65 -6.36 -4.01
C VAL A 6 -2.99 -7.75 -4.58
N VAL A 7 -4.19 -7.91 -5.13
CA VAL A 7 -4.59 -9.16 -5.79
C VAL A 7 -3.80 -9.37 -7.08
N ALA A 8 -3.54 -8.32 -7.87
CA ALA A 8 -2.67 -8.45 -9.04
C ALA A 8 -1.24 -8.90 -8.67
N VAL A 9 -0.66 -8.39 -7.58
CA VAL A 9 0.68 -8.79 -7.09
C VAL A 9 0.70 -10.26 -6.64
N LEU A 10 -0.38 -10.75 -6.01
CA LEU A 10 -0.51 -12.16 -5.59
C LEU A 10 -0.80 -13.11 -6.76
N LEU A 11 -1.57 -12.66 -7.77
CA LEU A 11 -1.95 -13.47 -8.94
C LEU A 11 -0.92 -13.43 -10.07
N ALA A 12 -0.04 -12.43 -10.14
CA ALA A 12 1.01 -12.32 -11.15
C ALA A 12 2.19 -13.29 -10.86
N GLY A 13 1.93 -14.57 -11.09
CA GLY A 13 2.93 -15.55 -11.53
C GLY A 13 3.22 -15.49 -13.04
N GLY A 14 2.64 -14.52 -13.75
CA GLY A 14 2.87 -14.24 -15.17
C GLY A 14 3.15 -12.74 -15.37
N SER A 15 4.15 -12.44 -16.18
CA SER A 15 4.60 -11.10 -16.57
C SER A 15 3.44 -10.14 -16.84
N VAL A 16 3.34 -9.04 -16.08
CA VAL A 16 2.49 -7.91 -16.46
C VAL A 16 3.27 -7.03 -17.41
N GLY A 17 3.24 -7.41 -18.69
CA GLY A 17 3.53 -6.53 -19.81
C GLY A 17 2.24 -5.81 -20.21
N GLN A 18 2.28 -4.48 -20.11
CA GLN A 18 1.76 -3.55 -21.10
C GLN A 18 0.30 -3.73 -21.56
N ALA A 19 -0.60 -2.88 -21.07
CA ALA A 19 -1.86 -2.56 -21.74
C ALA A 19 -1.88 -1.07 -22.12
N ALA A 20 -1.48 -0.78 -23.37
CA ALA A 20 -2.15 0.22 -24.19
C ALA A 20 -3.53 -0.38 -24.56
N GLY A 21 -4.64 0.34 -24.65
CA GLY A 21 -4.88 1.63 -25.28
C GLY A 21 -5.98 1.35 -26.29
N GLU A 22 -7.19 1.88 -26.08
CA GLU A 22 -8.22 1.86 -27.10
C GLU A 22 -9.16 3.07 -26.95
N ALA A 23 -9.43 3.67 -28.10
CA ALA A 23 -10.16 4.90 -28.31
C ALA A 23 -11.67 4.66 -28.36
N GLY A 24 -12.44 5.67 -27.98
CA GLY A 24 -13.88 5.74 -28.20
C GLY A 24 -14.30 7.20 -28.37
N ALA A 25 -14.52 7.60 -29.62
CA ALA A 25 -15.11 8.87 -30.01
C ALA A 25 -16.62 8.88 -29.69
N GLY A 26 -17.12 10.00 -29.21
CA GLY A 26 -18.55 10.22 -28.92
C GLY A 26 -18.83 11.70 -28.69
N ASP A 27 -19.33 12.33 -29.73
CA ASP A 27 -19.72 13.75 -29.87
C ASP A 27 -20.96 14.10 -29.03
N GLY A 28 -21.16 15.38 -28.68
CA GLY A 28 -22.50 15.87 -28.28
C GLY A 28 -22.65 16.72 -27.02
N ASN A 29 -22.12 17.94 -27.07
CA ASN A 29 -22.79 19.21 -26.76
C ASN A 29 -23.21 19.63 -25.32
N ALA A 30 -22.67 20.81 -24.97
CA ALA A 30 -23.28 21.93 -24.22
C ALA A 30 -23.77 21.74 -22.77
N ARG A 31 -22.95 22.28 -21.85
CA ARG A 31 -23.28 23.51 -21.08
C ARG A 31 -22.03 23.98 -20.34
N VAL A 32 -21.29 24.87 -21.00
CA VAL A 32 -20.21 25.65 -20.38
C VAL A 32 -20.82 26.61 -19.35
N ASN A 33 -20.66 26.27 -18.08
CA ASN A 33 -20.94 27.16 -16.97
C ASN A 33 -19.68 28.00 -16.72
N ALA A 34 -19.57 29.11 -17.45
CA ALA A 34 -18.49 30.07 -17.31
C ALA A 34 -18.76 31.00 -16.13
N THR A 35 -18.41 30.53 -14.94
CA THR A 35 -18.10 31.38 -13.79
C THR A 35 -16.80 30.87 -13.17
N GLN A 36 -15.71 31.03 -13.93
CA GLN A 36 -14.36 30.91 -13.40
C GLN A 36 -13.90 32.28 -12.91
N THR A 37 -13.48 32.30 -11.65
CA THR A 37 -12.84 33.41 -10.93
C THR A 37 -11.57 33.88 -11.65
N PRO A 38 -11.48 35.14 -12.13
CA PRO A 38 -10.34 35.65 -12.92
C PRO A 38 -8.98 35.64 -12.20
N ALA A 39 -8.97 35.67 -10.86
CA ALA A 39 -7.74 35.83 -10.08
C ALA A 39 -6.87 34.55 -10.00
N ALA A 40 -7.45 33.37 -10.23
CA ALA A 40 -6.69 32.11 -10.17
C ALA A 40 -5.89 31.85 -11.45
N SER A 41 -6.43 32.22 -12.62
CA SER A 41 -5.78 32.02 -13.92
C SER A 41 -4.55 32.92 -14.12
N GLU A 42 -4.60 34.17 -13.66
CA GLU A 42 -3.48 35.11 -13.79
C GLU A 42 -2.27 34.70 -12.93
N VAL A 43 -2.53 34.18 -11.72
CA VAL A 43 -1.46 33.71 -10.81
C VAL A 43 -0.76 32.49 -11.39
N ASP A 44 -1.49 31.58 -12.02
CA ASP A 44 -0.91 30.37 -12.59
C ASP A 44 -0.17 30.65 -13.90
N GLU A 45 -0.64 31.61 -14.71
CA GLU A 45 0.08 32.10 -15.89
C GLU A 45 1.40 32.81 -15.51
N ALA A 46 1.38 33.64 -14.46
CA ALA A 46 2.58 34.29 -13.95
C ALA A 46 3.61 33.27 -13.42
N LYS A 47 3.16 32.22 -12.71
CA LYS A 47 4.05 31.12 -12.28
C LYS A 47 4.63 30.38 -13.47
N ALA A 48 3.81 30.05 -14.48
CA ALA A 48 4.26 29.36 -15.68
C ALA A 48 5.33 30.18 -16.44
N ALA A 49 5.11 31.49 -16.59
CA ALA A 49 6.07 32.40 -17.20
C ALA A 49 7.40 32.46 -16.39
N ALA A 50 7.31 32.48 -15.05
CA ALA A 50 8.49 32.46 -14.20
C ALA A 50 9.29 31.15 -14.30
N ILE A 51 8.61 30.00 -14.39
CA ILE A 51 9.23 28.69 -14.62
C ILE A 51 9.92 28.66 -15.99
N ALA A 52 9.23 29.08 -17.05
CA ALA A 52 9.78 29.11 -18.41
C ALA A 52 11.05 29.97 -18.49
N LYS A 53 11.02 31.16 -17.88
CA LYS A 53 12.20 32.04 -17.78
C LYS A 53 13.35 31.38 -17.03
N ALA A 54 13.07 30.69 -15.92
CA ALA A 54 14.11 30.00 -15.17
C ALA A 54 14.71 28.82 -15.95
N ILE A 55 13.92 28.11 -16.77
CA ILE A 55 14.44 27.06 -17.67
C ILE A 55 15.39 27.63 -18.71
N GLU A 56 15.05 28.76 -19.34
CA GLU A 56 15.94 29.44 -20.30
C GLU A 56 17.27 29.83 -19.62
N GLN A 57 17.18 30.37 -18.41
CA GLN A 57 18.34 30.81 -17.62
C GLN A 57 19.23 29.67 -17.11
N LEU A 58 18.81 28.39 -17.21
CA LEU A 58 19.68 27.26 -16.90
C LEU A 58 20.86 27.15 -17.87
N GLY A 59 20.73 27.64 -19.10
CA GLY A 59 21.78 27.64 -20.13
C GLY A 59 22.60 28.93 -20.18
N ASP A 60 22.32 29.89 -19.28
CA ASP A 60 22.97 31.21 -19.33
C ASP A 60 24.50 31.08 -19.19
N PRO A 61 25.32 31.82 -19.96
CA PRO A 61 26.78 31.76 -19.86
C PRO A 61 27.33 32.06 -18.45
N ARG A 62 26.63 32.89 -17.66
CA ARG A 62 27.03 33.27 -16.30
C ARG A 62 26.58 32.22 -15.30
N PHE A 63 27.56 31.67 -14.57
CA PHE A 63 27.31 30.67 -13.53
C PHE A 63 26.32 31.13 -12.46
N THR A 64 26.40 32.38 -12.03
CA THR A 64 25.49 32.95 -11.02
C THR A 64 24.04 32.94 -11.47
N THR A 65 23.77 33.27 -12.75
CA THR A 65 22.43 33.19 -13.33
C THR A 65 21.90 31.76 -13.30
N ARG A 66 22.73 30.77 -13.69
CA ARG A 66 22.35 29.34 -13.67
C ARG A 66 22.01 28.85 -12.26
N VAL A 67 22.77 29.28 -11.25
CA VAL A 67 22.52 28.93 -9.84
C VAL A 67 21.22 29.54 -9.33
N ILE A 68 20.95 30.81 -9.65
CA ILE A 68 19.70 31.49 -9.28
C ILE A 68 18.51 30.79 -9.94
N ALA A 69 18.61 30.48 -11.23
CA ALA A 69 17.60 29.76 -11.99
C ALA A 69 17.33 28.37 -11.41
N SER A 70 18.38 27.59 -11.10
CA SER A 70 18.25 26.26 -10.49
C SER A 70 17.52 26.35 -9.14
N ARG A 71 17.87 27.34 -8.30
CA ARG A 71 17.21 27.56 -7.00
C ARG A 71 15.76 28.00 -7.17
N ALA A 72 15.45 28.81 -8.18
CA ALA A 72 14.08 29.23 -8.48
C ALA A 72 13.23 28.02 -8.90
N LEU A 73 13.71 27.21 -9.84
CA LEU A 73 13.04 25.97 -10.27
C LEU A 73 12.85 25.00 -9.11
N TRP A 74 13.86 24.82 -8.27
CA TRP A 74 13.73 23.99 -7.08
C TRP A 74 12.61 24.51 -6.18
N LYS A 75 12.53 25.82 -5.89
CA LYS A 75 11.48 26.44 -5.06
C LYS A 75 10.05 26.24 -5.59
N PHE A 76 9.88 26.15 -6.91
CA PHE A 76 8.58 25.81 -7.51
C PHE A 76 8.18 24.34 -7.27
N GLY A 77 9.13 23.47 -6.88
CA GLY A 77 8.87 22.07 -6.56
C GLY A 77 8.25 21.32 -7.74
N LEU A 78 7.26 20.49 -7.44
CA LEU A 78 6.58 19.66 -8.44
C LEU A 78 5.85 20.49 -9.52
N ALA A 79 5.53 21.76 -9.27
CA ALA A 79 4.94 22.62 -10.31
C ALA A 79 5.89 22.87 -11.50
N ALA A 80 7.21 22.79 -11.27
CA ALA A 80 8.21 22.92 -12.33
C ALA A 80 8.52 21.58 -13.03
N GLU A 81 8.01 20.44 -12.53
CA GLU A 81 8.37 19.11 -13.03
C GLU A 81 8.09 18.92 -14.53
N PRO A 82 6.92 19.31 -15.09
CA PRO A 82 6.67 19.15 -16.53
C PRO A 82 7.67 19.93 -17.40
N ALA A 83 7.96 21.19 -17.02
CA ALA A 83 8.92 22.03 -17.74
C ALA A 83 10.36 21.50 -17.63
N LEU A 84 10.73 20.93 -16.47
CA LEU A 84 12.02 20.28 -16.26
C LEU A 84 12.14 19.00 -17.09
N GLN A 85 11.08 18.20 -17.22
CA GLN A 85 11.07 17.00 -18.06
C GLN A 85 11.30 17.34 -19.54
N GLU A 86 10.65 18.40 -20.05
CA GLU A 86 10.91 18.93 -21.38
C GLU A 86 12.36 19.41 -21.52
N ALA A 87 12.84 20.21 -20.57
CA ALA A 87 14.20 20.73 -20.55
C ALA A 87 15.28 19.63 -20.51
N ALA A 88 15.02 18.52 -19.81
CA ALA A 88 15.87 17.34 -19.73
C ALA A 88 16.01 16.57 -21.06
N SER A 89 15.22 16.94 -22.07
CA SER A 89 15.25 16.40 -23.43
C SER A 89 15.81 17.37 -24.48
N ARG A 90 16.12 18.63 -24.09
CA ARG A 90 16.64 19.65 -25.00
C ARG A 90 18.08 19.36 -25.45
N ARG A 91 18.47 19.97 -26.59
CA ARG A 91 19.81 19.82 -27.19
C ARG A 91 20.92 20.47 -26.37
N ASP A 92 20.65 21.60 -25.71
CA ASP A 92 21.59 22.27 -24.82
C ASP A 92 22.02 21.34 -23.68
N ALA A 93 23.33 21.08 -23.57
CA ALA A 93 23.87 20.13 -22.61
C ALA A 93 23.81 20.62 -21.16
N GLU A 94 23.99 21.92 -20.92
CA GLU A 94 23.96 22.51 -19.56
C GLU A 94 22.53 22.54 -19.03
N VAL A 95 21.57 23.01 -19.85
CA VAL A 95 20.13 22.99 -19.51
C VAL A 95 19.70 21.56 -19.19
N ARG A 96 20.04 20.62 -20.07
CA ARG A 96 19.69 19.20 -19.92
C ARG A 96 20.28 18.60 -18.65
N SER A 97 21.56 18.85 -18.37
CA SER A 97 22.25 18.31 -17.20
C SER A 97 21.62 18.81 -15.90
N ARG A 98 21.38 20.12 -15.77
CA ARG A 98 20.77 20.72 -14.58
C ARG A 98 19.32 20.31 -14.37
N ALA A 99 18.53 20.27 -15.45
CA ALA A 99 17.15 19.81 -15.38
C ALA A 99 17.08 18.37 -14.87
N ARG A 100 17.95 17.48 -15.37
CA ARG A 100 18.05 16.10 -14.88
C ARG A 100 18.46 16.03 -13.41
N GLN A 101 19.41 16.85 -12.98
CA GLN A 101 19.83 16.89 -11.58
C GLN A 101 18.66 17.27 -10.64
N ILE A 102 17.88 18.30 -10.99
CA ILE A 102 16.71 18.71 -10.20
C ILE A 102 15.64 17.60 -10.20
N LEU A 103 15.35 17.00 -11.35
CA LEU A 103 14.41 15.88 -11.45
C LEU A 103 14.86 14.67 -10.63
N GLU A 104 16.17 14.39 -10.60
CA GLU A 104 16.70 13.30 -9.80
C GLU A 104 16.49 13.56 -8.31
N ASP A 105 16.75 14.77 -7.83
CA ASP A 105 16.47 15.18 -6.45
C ASP A 105 14.97 15.06 -6.11
N PHE A 106 14.09 15.50 -7.01
CA PHE A 106 12.63 15.33 -6.85
C PHE A 106 12.24 13.85 -6.81
N SER A 107 12.90 13.00 -7.61
CA SER A 107 12.65 11.56 -7.63
C SER A 107 12.99 10.89 -6.29
N TYR A 108 13.97 11.42 -5.56
CA TYR A 108 14.33 11.02 -4.19
C TYR A 108 13.52 11.74 -3.09
N GLY A 109 12.63 12.66 -3.44
CA GLY A 109 11.78 13.38 -2.48
C GLY A 109 12.48 14.57 -1.82
N ILE A 110 13.58 15.05 -2.42
CA ILE A 110 14.23 16.31 -2.04
C ILE A 110 13.45 17.45 -2.70
N LEU A 111 12.43 17.94 -2.00
CA LEU A 111 11.52 19.00 -2.43
C LEU A 111 11.74 20.27 -1.61
N PRO A 112 11.15 21.40 -2.03
CA PRO A 112 11.02 22.58 -1.16
C PRO A 112 10.49 22.21 0.22
N GLY A 113 11.26 22.56 1.25
CA GLY A 113 10.88 22.29 2.63
C GLY A 113 11.33 20.94 3.19
N THR A 114 11.97 20.07 2.40
CA THR A 114 12.57 18.84 2.95
C THR A 114 13.59 19.19 4.04
N PRO A 115 13.46 18.63 5.26
CA PRO A 115 14.38 18.91 6.36
C PRO A 115 15.83 18.58 6.01
N ARG A 116 16.78 19.40 6.47
CA ARG A 116 18.21 19.25 6.14
C ARG A 116 18.78 17.91 6.56
N ASP A 117 18.33 17.36 7.69
CA ASP A 117 18.76 16.06 8.17
C ASP A 117 18.29 14.93 7.25
N VAL A 118 17.07 15.04 6.69
CA VAL A 118 16.55 14.09 5.69
C VAL A 118 17.32 14.20 4.38
N ILE A 119 17.67 15.41 3.93
CA ILE A 119 18.53 15.61 2.74
C ILE A 119 19.89 14.94 2.95
N GLY A 120 20.50 15.11 4.13
CA GLY A 120 21.77 14.47 4.47
C GLY A 120 21.69 12.94 4.41
N LEU A 121 20.62 12.35 4.95
CA LEU A 121 20.38 10.91 4.89
C LEU A 121 20.21 10.43 3.43
N ILE A 122 19.41 11.10 2.62
CA ILE A 122 19.21 10.73 1.21
C ILE A 122 20.54 10.82 0.43
N ALA A 123 21.37 11.85 0.70
CA ALA A 123 22.68 11.97 0.08
C ALA A 123 23.60 10.80 0.46
N GLN A 124 23.64 10.42 1.75
CA GLN A 124 24.38 9.26 2.23
C GLN A 124 23.90 7.95 1.58
N TYR A 125 22.59 7.77 1.42
CA TYR A 125 22.03 6.61 0.73
C TYR A 125 22.49 6.52 -0.73
N ARG A 126 22.51 7.65 -1.45
CA ARG A 126 22.90 7.70 -2.87
C ARG A 126 24.36 7.34 -3.10
N SER A 127 25.27 7.80 -2.22
CA SER A 127 26.71 7.55 -2.33
C SER A 127 27.20 6.33 -1.56
N GLY A 128 26.34 5.75 -0.71
CA GLY A 128 26.69 4.66 0.20
C GLY A 128 26.66 3.28 -0.44
N ASP A 129 27.35 2.35 0.22
CA ASP A 129 27.28 0.91 -0.04
C ASP A 129 25.99 0.29 0.52
N ALA A 130 25.83 -1.03 0.35
CA ALA A 130 24.64 -1.74 0.81
C ALA A 130 24.38 -1.57 2.31
N GLN A 131 25.42 -1.62 3.15
CA GLN A 131 25.27 -1.44 4.59
C GLN A 131 24.85 -0.01 4.93
N THR A 132 25.49 0.99 4.32
CA THR A 132 25.12 2.41 4.49
C THR A 132 23.67 2.65 4.10
N ARG A 133 23.19 2.03 3.01
CA ARG A 133 21.80 2.14 2.57
C ARG A 133 20.82 1.53 3.58
N VAL A 134 21.17 0.38 4.16
CA VAL A 134 20.41 -0.24 5.26
C VAL A 134 20.32 0.72 6.45
N ASP A 135 21.45 1.23 6.90
CA ASP A 135 21.52 2.12 8.07
C ASP A 135 20.73 3.42 7.86
N VAL A 136 20.79 4.01 6.65
CA VAL A 136 20.01 5.20 6.33
C VAL A 136 18.52 4.93 6.39
N VAL A 137 18.04 3.83 5.80
CA VAL A 137 16.60 3.49 5.83
C VAL A 137 16.15 3.28 7.28
N GLN A 138 16.93 2.58 8.10
CA GLN A 138 16.63 2.41 9.52
C GLN A 138 16.54 3.75 10.26
N GLN A 139 17.48 4.67 10.02
CA GLN A 139 17.42 6.00 10.62
C GLN A 139 16.18 6.80 10.19
N LEU A 140 15.77 6.70 8.92
CA LEU A 140 14.54 7.35 8.45
C LEU A 140 13.30 6.76 9.14
N LEU A 141 13.25 5.44 9.32
CA LEU A 141 12.15 4.75 10.02
C LEU A 141 12.08 5.16 11.50
N GLN A 142 13.22 5.20 12.19
CA GLN A 142 13.32 5.64 13.59
C GLN A 142 12.87 7.09 13.79
N ARG A 143 13.11 7.96 12.80
CA ARG A 143 12.67 9.36 12.78
C ARG A 143 11.27 9.56 12.19
N GLU A 144 10.55 8.47 11.94
CA GLU A 144 9.20 8.46 11.34
C GLU A 144 9.11 9.21 10.00
N ARG A 145 10.22 9.25 9.25
CA ARG A 145 10.28 9.79 7.88
C ARG A 145 9.82 8.74 6.88
N LEU A 146 8.61 8.21 7.09
CA LEU A 146 8.08 7.03 6.39
C LEU A 146 8.00 7.23 4.88
N ALA A 147 7.55 8.39 4.40
CA ALA A 147 7.47 8.68 2.96
C ALA A 147 8.85 8.72 2.29
N ALA A 148 9.87 9.21 2.99
CA ALA A 148 11.26 9.19 2.50
C ALA A 148 11.80 7.75 2.48
N ALA A 149 11.63 7.00 3.58
CA ALA A 149 12.03 5.60 3.65
C ALA A 149 11.37 4.75 2.54
N ALA A 150 10.04 4.87 2.38
CA ALA A 150 9.27 4.20 1.33
C ALA A 150 9.82 4.46 -0.08
N ARG A 151 10.18 5.72 -0.34
CA ARG A 151 10.72 6.15 -1.62
C ARG A 151 12.11 5.56 -1.88
N LEU A 152 12.97 5.50 -0.86
CA LEU A 152 14.27 4.85 -0.97
C LEU A 152 14.14 3.34 -1.18
N LEU A 153 13.27 2.65 -0.44
CA LEU A 153 12.99 1.22 -0.62
C LEU A 153 12.64 0.88 -2.07
N ARG A 154 11.76 1.67 -2.70
CA ARG A 154 11.37 1.50 -4.10
C ARG A 154 12.50 1.82 -5.09
N LYS A 155 13.40 2.72 -4.72
CA LYS A 155 14.53 3.17 -5.55
C LYS A 155 15.78 2.32 -5.38
N GLU A 156 15.82 1.37 -4.45
CA GLU A 156 16.97 0.51 -4.22
C GLU A 156 17.27 -0.33 -5.48
N PRO A 157 18.40 -0.08 -6.16
CA PRO A 157 18.73 -0.79 -7.39
C PRO A 157 19.12 -2.25 -7.14
N ASP A 158 19.78 -2.55 -6.00
CA ASP A 158 20.23 -3.90 -5.70
C ASP A 158 19.08 -4.74 -5.13
N ALA A 159 18.76 -5.85 -5.80
CA ALA A 159 17.63 -6.69 -5.40
C ALA A 159 17.83 -7.33 -4.01
N ASN A 160 19.05 -7.73 -3.67
CA ASN A 160 19.34 -8.37 -2.38
C ASN A 160 19.20 -7.35 -1.23
N THR A 161 19.76 -6.15 -1.41
CA THR A 161 19.65 -5.04 -0.47
C THR A 161 18.19 -4.63 -0.31
N ARG A 162 17.43 -4.52 -1.41
CA ARG A 162 16.00 -4.19 -1.37
C ARG A 162 15.19 -5.22 -0.60
N ARG A 163 15.45 -6.51 -0.83
CA ARG A 163 14.78 -7.60 -0.08
C ARG A 163 15.15 -7.57 1.40
N ALA A 164 16.42 -7.41 1.75
CA ALA A 164 16.85 -7.30 3.14
C ALA A 164 16.16 -6.14 3.87
N LEU A 165 16.10 -4.97 3.22
CA LEU A 165 15.40 -3.80 3.70
C LEU A 165 13.88 -4.04 3.86
N LEU A 166 13.21 -4.58 2.83
CA LEU A 166 11.77 -4.84 2.88
C LEU A 166 11.43 -5.91 3.93
N THR A 167 12.21 -6.98 4.03
CA THR A 167 12.04 -7.99 5.08
C THR A 167 12.21 -7.39 6.47
N SER A 168 13.18 -6.49 6.69
CA SER A 168 13.32 -5.79 7.97
C SER A 168 12.11 -4.92 8.30
N VAL A 169 11.54 -4.22 7.32
CA VAL A 169 10.35 -3.38 7.50
C VAL A 169 9.11 -4.22 7.79
N ILE A 170 8.88 -5.25 6.98
CA ILE A 170 7.67 -6.09 7.03
C ILE A 170 7.66 -6.99 8.28
N ASN A 171 8.83 -7.43 8.76
CA ASN A 171 8.97 -8.20 9.99
C ASN A 171 8.87 -7.35 11.27
N ASN A 172 8.70 -6.03 11.16
CA ASN A 172 8.52 -5.16 12.30
C ASN A 172 7.07 -4.64 12.34
N PRO A 173 6.18 -5.25 13.16
CA PRO A 173 4.76 -4.88 13.21
C PRO A 173 4.53 -3.39 13.51
N MET A 174 5.34 -2.80 14.39
CA MET A 174 5.22 -1.37 14.72
C MET A 174 5.50 -0.47 13.50
N VAL A 175 6.44 -0.87 12.65
CA VAL A 175 6.73 -0.11 11.43
C VAL A 175 5.60 -0.31 10.41
N VAL A 176 5.17 -1.55 10.16
CA VAL A 176 4.04 -1.85 9.27
C VAL A 176 2.79 -1.06 9.68
N ASP A 177 2.50 -1.01 10.97
CA ASP A 177 1.37 -0.26 11.52
C ASP A 177 1.46 1.24 11.21
N LYS A 178 2.63 1.85 11.39
CA LYS A 178 2.84 3.26 11.03
C LYS A 178 2.66 3.51 9.53
N PHE A 179 3.08 2.56 8.69
CA PHE A 179 2.85 2.64 7.24
C PHE A 179 1.36 2.54 6.89
N ILE A 180 0.60 1.71 7.59
CA ILE A 180 -0.86 1.59 7.43
C ILE A 180 -1.55 2.89 7.85
N GLU A 181 -1.20 3.43 9.02
CA GLU A 181 -1.78 4.67 9.56
C GLU A 181 -1.48 5.89 8.68
N SER A 182 -0.25 5.99 8.17
CA SER A 182 0.22 7.13 7.40
C SER A 182 -0.13 7.03 5.91
N GLU A 183 -1.00 6.08 5.52
CA GLU A 183 -1.38 5.79 4.13
C GLU A 183 -0.21 5.50 3.17
N ASN A 184 0.97 5.15 3.72
CA ASN A 184 2.18 4.84 2.96
C ASN A 184 2.31 3.34 2.62
N ILE A 185 1.38 2.50 3.09
CA ILE A 185 1.42 1.05 2.90
C ILE A 185 1.42 0.62 1.44
N ALA A 186 0.81 1.42 0.55
CA ALA A 186 0.84 1.20 -0.91
C ALA A 186 2.28 1.10 -1.42
N ALA A 187 3.18 1.96 -0.93
CA ALA A 187 4.56 1.96 -1.37
C ALA A 187 5.33 0.70 -0.95
N LEU A 188 4.98 0.07 0.18
CA LEU A 188 5.55 -1.21 0.58
C LEU A 188 5.04 -2.34 -0.30
N VAL A 189 3.72 -2.35 -0.59
CA VAL A 189 3.12 -3.33 -1.50
C VAL A 189 3.73 -3.22 -2.89
N ASP A 190 3.88 -2.00 -3.43
CA ASP A 190 4.49 -1.75 -4.73
C ASP A 190 5.96 -2.20 -4.77
N ALA A 191 6.72 -1.91 -3.72
CA ALA A 191 8.13 -2.29 -3.62
C ALA A 191 8.29 -3.82 -3.54
N VAL A 192 7.39 -4.52 -2.84
CA VAL A 192 7.32 -5.99 -2.87
C VAL A 192 6.94 -6.47 -4.27
N GLY A 193 5.89 -5.88 -4.86
CA GLY A 193 5.36 -6.24 -6.18
C GLY A 193 6.37 -6.11 -7.33
N ALA A 194 7.32 -5.19 -7.21
CA ALA A 194 8.37 -4.95 -8.20
C ALA A 194 9.51 -6.00 -8.17
N ASP A 195 9.57 -6.88 -7.17
CA ASP A 195 10.61 -7.91 -7.10
C ASP A 195 10.38 -9.02 -8.14
N GLN A 196 11.44 -9.67 -8.62
CA GLN A 196 11.33 -10.72 -9.64
C GLN A 196 11.00 -12.10 -9.06
N ASP A 197 11.32 -12.36 -7.78
CA ASP A 197 11.07 -13.66 -7.15
C ASP A 197 9.59 -13.78 -6.73
N ALA A 198 8.85 -14.61 -7.45
CA ALA A 198 7.41 -14.80 -7.22
C ALA A 198 7.09 -15.39 -5.85
N ASN A 199 7.96 -16.27 -5.31
CA ASN A 199 7.75 -16.88 -4.01
C ASN A 199 7.97 -15.85 -2.91
N TRP A 200 9.05 -15.07 -3.02
CA TRP A 200 9.33 -13.99 -2.09
C TRP A 200 8.22 -12.92 -2.12
N ARG A 201 7.77 -12.50 -3.31
CA ARG A 201 6.62 -11.57 -3.45
C ARG A 201 5.40 -12.08 -2.73
N ARG A 202 4.99 -13.33 -3.00
CA ARG A 202 3.81 -13.94 -2.38
C ARG A 202 3.94 -13.94 -0.87
N GLN A 203 5.07 -14.42 -0.33
CA GLN A 203 5.31 -14.48 1.11
C GLN A 203 5.17 -13.10 1.77
N MET A 204 5.83 -12.07 1.21
CA MET A 204 5.80 -10.72 1.77
C MET A 204 4.43 -10.06 1.62
N THR A 205 3.75 -10.22 0.49
CA THR A 205 2.39 -9.68 0.30
C THR A 205 1.39 -10.35 1.23
N THR A 206 1.48 -11.67 1.41
CA THR A 206 0.71 -12.41 2.41
C THR A 206 0.92 -11.84 3.81
N GLN A 207 2.18 -11.64 4.21
CA GLN A 207 2.49 -11.13 5.55
C GLN A 207 1.91 -9.73 5.78
N LEU A 208 1.96 -8.86 4.76
CA LEU A 208 1.34 -7.53 4.82
C LEU A 208 -0.18 -7.59 4.86
N LEU A 209 -0.80 -8.43 4.02
CA LEU A 209 -2.26 -8.53 3.89
C LEU A 209 -2.90 -9.10 5.16
N PHE A 210 -2.24 -10.08 5.78
CA PHE A 210 -2.73 -10.75 6.99
C PHE A 210 -2.19 -10.12 8.28
N ALA A 211 -1.55 -8.95 8.21
CA ALA A 211 -1.25 -8.17 9.40
C ALA A 211 -2.57 -7.71 10.08
N PRO A 212 -2.74 -7.86 11.41
CA PRO A 212 -3.97 -7.53 12.12
C PRO A 212 -4.57 -6.17 11.74
N LYS A 213 -3.74 -5.13 11.74
CA LYS A 213 -4.16 -3.76 11.43
C LYS A 213 -4.52 -3.55 9.97
N MET A 214 -3.91 -4.31 9.05
CA MET A 214 -4.28 -4.29 7.64
C MET A 214 -5.69 -4.88 7.46
N ILE A 215 -5.98 -6.01 8.11
CA ILE A 215 -7.30 -6.64 8.05
C ILE A 215 -8.37 -5.67 8.57
N LEU A 216 -8.11 -5.00 9.70
CA LEU A 216 -9.04 -3.99 10.24
C LEU A 216 -9.21 -2.79 9.31
N ARG A 217 -8.12 -2.32 8.68
CA ARG A 217 -8.19 -1.24 7.69
C ARG A 217 -9.00 -1.63 6.45
N LEU A 218 -8.89 -2.88 6.00
CA LEU A 218 -9.70 -3.41 4.91
C LEU A 218 -11.18 -3.53 5.32
N ALA A 219 -11.46 -3.91 6.57
CA ALA A 219 -12.82 -3.94 7.11
C ALA A 219 -13.46 -2.54 7.10
N GLU A 220 -12.75 -1.52 7.61
CA GLU A 220 -13.19 -0.11 7.58
C GLU A 220 -13.51 0.37 6.15
N ARG A 221 -12.74 -0.09 5.17
CA ARG A 221 -12.90 0.27 3.76
C ARG A 221 -13.89 -0.61 2.99
N LYS A 222 -14.46 -1.63 3.62
CA LYS A 222 -15.31 -2.66 2.98
C LYS A 222 -14.58 -3.41 1.86
N GLU A 223 -13.31 -3.72 2.08
CA GLU A 223 -12.39 -4.35 1.14
C GLU A 223 -11.97 -5.77 1.59
N LEU A 224 -12.67 -6.38 2.57
CA LEU A 224 -12.35 -7.72 3.08
C LEU A 224 -12.46 -8.83 2.02
N ASP A 225 -13.28 -8.65 0.99
CA ASP A 225 -13.41 -9.59 -0.13
C ASP A 225 -12.07 -9.85 -0.85
N GLN A 226 -11.11 -8.93 -0.73
CA GLN A 226 -9.76 -9.13 -1.27
C GLN A 226 -9.02 -10.26 -0.54
N ILE A 227 -9.22 -10.42 0.78
CA ILE A 227 -8.64 -11.54 1.54
C ILE A 227 -9.25 -12.86 1.07
N LEU A 228 -10.58 -12.89 0.84
CA LEU A 228 -11.25 -14.09 0.32
C LEU A 228 -10.69 -14.48 -1.05
N LYS A 229 -10.55 -13.52 -1.97
CA LYS A 229 -9.94 -13.79 -3.28
C LYS A 229 -8.53 -14.36 -3.16
N VAL A 230 -7.73 -13.91 -2.19
CA VAL A 230 -6.38 -14.45 -1.99
C VAL A 230 -6.43 -15.89 -1.48
N LEU A 231 -7.32 -16.19 -0.54
CA LEU A 231 -7.53 -17.55 -0.04
C LEU A 231 -8.04 -18.48 -1.15
N GLU A 232 -9.02 -18.04 -1.94
CA GLU A 232 -9.63 -18.81 -3.04
C GLU A 232 -8.61 -19.13 -4.14
N ASN A 233 -7.69 -18.21 -4.43
CA ASN A 233 -6.68 -18.38 -5.48
C ASN A 233 -5.42 -19.13 -5.02
N GLU A 234 -5.23 -19.36 -3.72
CA GLU A 234 -4.08 -20.13 -3.23
C GLU A 234 -4.29 -21.62 -3.51
N LYS A 235 -3.47 -22.19 -4.40
CA LYS A 235 -3.62 -23.57 -4.89
C LYS A 235 -3.14 -24.61 -3.88
N ASP A 236 -2.24 -24.24 -2.99
CA ASP A 236 -1.75 -25.12 -1.93
C ASP A 236 -2.69 -25.06 -0.73
N ASP A 237 -3.40 -26.16 -0.45
CA ASP A 237 -4.34 -26.27 0.68
C ASP A 237 -3.67 -26.03 2.03
N ASN A 238 -2.41 -26.46 2.21
CA ASN A 238 -1.68 -26.23 3.45
C ASN A 238 -1.32 -24.75 3.60
N GLN A 239 -0.90 -24.09 2.51
CA GLN A 239 -0.67 -22.64 2.53
C GLN A 239 -1.99 -21.90 2.81
N ARG A 240 -3.09 -22.27 2.15
CA ARG A 240 -4.41 -21.68 2.38
C ARG A 240 -4.85 -21.85 3.83
N TYR A 241 -4.65 -23.04 4.41
CA TYR A 241 -4.90 -23.30 5.82
C TYR A 241 -4.07 -22.39 6.72
N GLN A 242 -2.77 -22.22 6.47
CA GLN A 242 -1.92 -21.31 7.24
C GLN A 242 -2.40 -19.86 7.18
N LEU A 243 -2.86 -19.39 6.02
CA LEU A 243 -3.43 -18.04 5.85
C LEU A 243 -4.73 -17.86 6.64
N THR A 244 -5.66 -18.82 6.49
CA THR A 244 -6.89 -18.89 7.28
C THR A 244 -6.58 -18.88 8.78
N MET A 245 -5.55 -19.62 9.19
CA MET A 245 -5.12 -19.68 10.57
C MET A 245 -4.48 -18.41 11.10
N ALA A 246 -3.71 -17.69 10.30
CA ALA A 246 -3.14 -16.40 10.67
C ALA A 246 -4.26 -15.41 11.02
N LEU A 247 -5.38 -15.44 10.28
CA LEU A 247 -6.54 -14.60 10.55
C LEU A 247 -7.30 -15.07 11.80
N LEU A 248 -7.71 -16.34 11.83
CA LEU A 248 -8.60 -16.86 12.88
C LEU A 248 -7.92 -17.02 14.25
N SER A 249 -6.59 -17.06 14.31
CA SER A 249 -5.86 -17.12 15.60
C SER A 249 -5.70 -15.75 16.25
N SER A 250 -5.93 -14.65 15.52
CA SER A 250 -5.84 -13.30 16.09
C SER A 250 -7.11 -12.95 16.84
N ASN A 251 -7.16 -13.25 18.14
CA ASN A 251 -8.33 -12.95 18.98
C ASN A 251 -8.77 -11.49 18.88
N GLU A 252 -7.82 -10.55 18.87
CA GLU A 252 -8.10 -9.12 18.71
C GLU A 252 -8.76 -8.81 17.37
N THR A 253 -8.18 -9.29 16.26
CA THR A 253 -8.73 -9.06 14.92
C THR A 253 -10.11 -9.68 14.76
N VAL A 254 -10.29 -10.93 15.19
CA VAL A 254 -11.58 -11.63 15.10
C VAL A 254 -12.63 -10.90 15.93
N THR A 255 -12.32 -10.52 17.18
CA THR A 255 -13.23 -9.78 18.05
C THR A 255 -13.64 -8.45 17.42
N ALA A 256 -12.69 -7.67 16.91
CA ALA A 256 -12.95 -6.41 16.26
C ALA A 256 -13.78 -6.56 14.97
N LEU A 257 -13.53 -7.60 14.16
CA LEU A 257 -14.33 -7.90 12.98
C LEU A 257 -15.78 -8.25 13.33
N VAL A 258 -16.01 -9.05 14.37
CA VAL A 258 -17.36 -9.37 14.85
C VAL A 258 -18.07 -8.11 15.37
N GLN A 259 -17.38 -7.24 16.11
CA GLN A 259 -17.91 -5.94 16.53
C GLN A 259 -18.33 -5.07 15.34
N GLN A 260 -17.56 -5.13 14.25
CA GLN A 260 -17.87 -4.45 12.98
C GLN A 260 -18.90 -5.19 12.11
N LYS A 261 -19.60 -6.20 12.67
CA LYS A 261 -20.61 -7.03 12.00
C LYS A 261 -20.08 -7.81 10.79
N GLN A 262 -18.79 -8.15 10.78
CA GLN A 262 -18.13 -8.93 9.73
C GLN A 262 -18.13 -10.44 10.02
N LEU A 263 -19.15 -10.95 10.72
CA LEU A 263 -19.32 -12.39 10.94
C LEU A 263 -19.42 -13.18 9.62
N PRO A 264 -20.21 -12.77 8.61
CA PRO A 264 -20.26 -13.52 7.35
C PRO A 264 -18.90 -13.68 6.67
N PHE A 265 -18.03 -12.67 6.74
CA PHE A 265 -16.66 -12.77 6.25
C PHE A 265 -15.85 -13.82 7.02
N LEU A 266 -15.93 -13.83 8.36
CA LEU A 266 -15.22 -14.81 9.19
C LEU A 266 -15.69 -16.25 8.93
N LEU A 267 -16.99 -16.44 8.71
CA LEU A 267 -17.56 -17.73 8.32
C LEU A 267 -17.05 -18.16 6.94
N ALA A 268 -17.06 -17.25 5.96
CA ALA A 268 -16.51 -17.51 4.63
C ALA A 268 -15.01 -17.87 4.67
N VAL A 269 -14.22 -17.26 5.55
CA VAL A 269 -12.81 -17.60 5.79
C VAL A 269 -12.66 -18.99 6.40
N ALA A 270 -13.47 -19.35 7.42
CA ALA A 270 -13.43 -20.67 8.05
C ALA A 270 -13.72 -21.81 7.04
N GLU A 271 -14.48 -21.48 5.99
CA GLU A 271 -14.84 -22.37 4.89
C GLU A 271 -13.72 -22.60 3.86
N GLN A 272 -12.62 -21.84 3.90
CA GLN A 272 -11.54 -21.89 2.91
C GLN A 272 -10.61 -23.10 3.10
N HIS A 273 -11.16 -24.32 3.00
CA HIS A 273 -10.39 -25.57 2.99
C HIS A 273 -11.14 -26.71 2.29
N SER A 274 -10.42 -27.59 1.59
CA SER A 274 -10.99 -28.73 0.85
C SER A 274 -11.59 -29.81 1.76
N GLN A 275 -10.90 -30.14 2.86
CA GLN A 275 -11.32 -31.17 3.82
C GLN A 275 -12.36 -30.65 4.83
N ALA A 276 -13.44 -31.43 5.03
CA ALA A 276 -14.58 -31.05 5.87
C ALA A 276 -14.24 -30.92 7.36
N ASN A 277 -13.45 -31.86 7.89
CA ASN A 277 -12.97 -31.84 9.28
C ASN A 277 -12.17 -30.56 9.61
N ILE A 278 -11.39 -30.03 8.65
CA ILE A 278 -10.64 -28.78 8.86
C ILE A 278 -11.57 -27.56 8.84
N ARG A 279 -12.58 -27.54 7.95
CA ARG A 279 -13.61 -26.48 7.95
C ARG A 279 -14.38 -26.46 9.29
N GLU A 280 -14.76 -27.63 9.78
CA GLU A 280 -15.39 -27.77 11.09
C GLU A 280 -14.46 -27.25 12.20
N GLN A 281 -13.20 -27.67 12.24
CA GLN A 281 -12.23 -27.20 13.23
C GLN A 281 -12.04 -25.67 13.20
N ASN A 282 -12.02 -25.06 12.01
CA ASN A 282 -11.93 -23.61 11.85
C ASN A 282 -13.17 -22.92 12.42
N LEU A 283 -14.37 -23.44 12.13
CA LEU A 283 -15.62 -22.91 12.67
C LEU A 283 -15.67 -23.05 14.19
N LEU A 284 -15.35 -24.24 14.72
CA LEU A 284 -15.29 -24.51 16.15
C LEU A 284 -14.28 -23.60 16.87
N ARG A 285 -13.15 -23.26 16.23
CA ARG A 285 -12.18 -22.30 16.79
C ARG A 285 -12.75 -20.88 16.85
N LEU A 286 -13.40 -20.43 15.78
CA LEU A 286 -14.03 -19.10 15.72
C LEU A 286 -15.06 -18.95 16.85
N ILE A 287 -15.91 -19.95 17.05
CA ILE A 287 -16.95 -19.93 18.09
C ILE A 287 -16.42 -20.32 19.47
N GLY A 288 -15.31 -21.04 19.56
CA GLY A 288 -14.68 -21.38 20.84
C GLY A 288 -14.11 -20.17 21.58
N ASN A 289 -13.99 -19.01 20.92
CA ASN A 289 -13.62 -17.77 21.55
C ASN A 289 -14.83 -17.16 22.30
N GLN A 290 -14.76 -17.15 23.62
CA GLN A 290 -15.83 -16.66 24.49
C GLN A 290 -16.20 -15.19 24.20
N GLN A 291 -15.22 -14.32 23.94
CA GLN A 291 -15.49 -12.91 23.63
C GLN A 291 -16.27 -12.77 22.31
N VAL A 292 -15.91 -13.57 21.31
CA VAL A 292 -16.63 -13.62 20.04
C VAL A 292 -18.08 -14.03 20.26
N LEU A 293 -18.34 -15.09 21.03
CA LEU A 293 -19.71 -15.53 21.34
C LEU A 293 -20.52 -14.46 22.06
N THR A 294 -19.95 -13.83 23.10
CA THR A 294 -20.62 -12.74 23.83
C THR A 294 -21.03 -11.61 22.86
N ILE A 295 -20.15 -11.22 21.94
CA ILE A 295 -20.44 -10.17 20.96
C ILE A 295 -21.47 -10.64 19.93
N VAL A 296 -21.36 -11.87 19.42
CA VAL A 296 -22.32 -12.44 18.46
C VAL A 296 -23.73 -12.48 19.04
N VAL A 297 -23.87 -12.89 20.30
CA VAL A 297 -25.15 -12.90 21.02
C VAL A 297 -25.66 -11.48 21.24
N SER A 298 -24.81 -10.59 21.78
CA SER A 298 -25.17 -9.19 22.05
C SER A 298 -25.60 -8.43 20.79
N ASN A 299 -24.92 -8.68 19.67
CA ASN A 299 -25.23 -8.06 18.37
C ASN A 299 -26.37 -8.76 17.62
N LYS A 300 -27.02 -9.78 18.21
CA LYS A 300 -28.08 -10.58 17.59
C LYS A 300 -27.66 -11.29 16.29
N GLN A 301 -26.35 -11.55 16.13
CA GLN A 301 -25.78 -12.28 14.98
C GLN A 301 -25.84 -13.81 15.16
N TRP A 302 -26.25 -14.30 16.34
CA TRP A 302 -26.35 -15.73 16.64
C TRP A 302 -27.28 -16.51 15.68
N ARG A 303 -28.29 -15.86 15.08
CA ARG A 303 -29.19 -16.51 14.10
C ARG A 303 -28.46 -16.89 12.82
N GLU A 304 -27.58 -16.00 12.36
CA GLU A 304 -26.75 -16.24 11.18
C GLU A 304 -25.76 -17.35 11.46
N LEU A 305 -25.09 -17.30 12.63
CA LEU A 305 -24.18 -18.35 13.07
C LEU A 305 -24.87 -19.71 13.19
N TRP A 306 -26.07 -19.74 13.79
CA TRP A 306 -26.85 -20.97 13.95
C TRP A 306 -27.25 -21.57 12.60
N LYS A 307 -27.83 -20.75 11.71
CA LYS A 307 -28.19 -21.19 10.35
C LYS A 307 -26.98 -21.77 9.63
N TYR A 308 -25.85 -21.08 9.69
CA TYR A 308 -24.62 -21.54 9.08
C TYR A 308 -24.13 -22.86 9.68
N GLY A 309 -24.19 -23.02 11.00
CA GLY A 309 -23.86 -24.27 11.69
C GLY A 309 -24.75 -25.43 11.24
N GLN A 310 -26.07 -25.22 11.10
CA GLN A 310 -26.99 -26.24 10.59
C GLN A 310 -26.63 -26.70 9.18
N ASP A 311 -26.21 -25.77 8.33
CA ASP A 311 -25.89 -26.07 6.93
C ASP A 311 -24.53 -26.79 6.76
N LYS A 312 -23.60 -26.65 7.72
CA LYS A 312 -22.18 -26.98 7.54
C LYS A 312 -21.58 -27.95 8.56
N LEU A 313 -22.20 -28.11 9.72
CA LEU A 313 -21.74 -29.01 10.79
C LEU A 313 -22.55 -30.31 10.77
N ASP A 314 -21.91 -31.39 11.21
CA ASP A 314 -22.58 -32.64 11.55
C ASP A 314 -23.37 -32.50 12.88
N ASP A 315 -24.10 -33.56 13.26
CA ASP A 315 -24.97 -33.53 14.44
C ASP A 315 -24.20 -33.21 15.73
N ASP A 316 -22.98 -33.73 15.88
CA ASP A 316 -22.11 -33.49 17.02
C ASP A 316 -21.62 -32.02 17.05
N GLY A 317 -21.21 -31.49 15.90
CA GLY A 317 -20.83 -30.08 15.75
C GLY A 317 -21.99 -29.13 16.03
N GLN A 318 -23.20 -29.45 15.54
CA GLN A 318 -24.42 -28.69 15.80
C GLN A 318 -24.76 -28.68 17.30
N LEU A 319 -24.65 -29.82 17.97
CA LEU A 319 -24.87 -29.93 19.42
C LEU A 319 -23.87 -29.07 20.20
N ARG A 320 -22.59 -29.10 19.83
CA ARG A 320 -21.55 -28.26 20.44
C ARG A 320 -21.84 -26.77 20.24
N LEU A 321 -22.22 -26.36 19.03
CA LEU A 321 -22.61 -24.97 18.74
C LEU A 321 -23.82 -24.54 19.59
N ALA A 322 -24.84 -25.39 19.71
CA ALA A 322 -26.02 -25.11 20.53
C ALA A 322 -25.64 -24.91 22.01
N MET A 323 -24.80 -25.79 22.56
CA MET A 323 -24.31 -25.67 23.94
C MET A 323 -23.54 -24.37 24.17
N MET A 324 -22.65 -24.01 23.24
CA MET A 324 -21.86 -22.77 23.32
C MET A 324 -22.74 -21.52 23.26
N LEU A 325 -23.73 -21.49 22.37
CA LEU A 325 -24.67 -20.36 22.27
C LEU A 325 -25.53 -20.23 23.54
N PHE A 326 -26.00 -21.35 24.10
CA PHE A 326 -26.80 -21.36 25.32
C PHE A 326 -26.01 -20.81 26.53
N GLN A 327 -24.77 -21.27 26.71
CA GLN A 327 -23.90 -20.82 27.82
C GLN A 327 -23.59 -19.31 27.79
N ASN A 328 -23.66 -18.68 26.62
CA ASN A 328 -23.35 -17.25 26.44
C ASN A 328 -24.59 -16.38 26.25
N SER A 329 -25.79 -16.92 26.51
CA SER A 329 -27.08 -16.24 26.33
C SER A 329 -27.67 -15.62 27.60
N GLY A 330 -27.00 -15.79 28.75
CA GLY A 330 -27.35 -15.17 30.04
C GLY A 330 -26.53 -13.92 30.31
#